data_AF-L7MS99-F1
#
_entry.id   AF-L7MS99-F1
#
_cell.length_a   1.000
_cell.length_b   1.000
_cell.length_c   1.000
_cell.angle_alpha   90.00
_cell.angle_beta   90.00
_cell.angle_gamma   90.00
#
_symmetry.space_group_name_H-M   'P 1'
#
loop_
_entity.id
_entity.type
_entity.pdbx_description
1 polymer ?
#
loop_
_entity_poly.entity_id
_entity_poly.type
_entity_poly.pdbx_seq_one_letter_code
_entity_poly.pdbx_strand_id
1 'polypeptide(L)'
;SVWVERIREHPAIYDSICFIMSSSTNVDLLVKVGEVVDKLFDLDEKLMLEWIRNGAVQPLDQPQEESEEQPAFRIVPCVLEAAKQVRSENPEGLDVYMHILQLLTTVDDGIQAIVQCPDTGKDTWNLLFDLVCHEFCQSDDPPIILQEQNTVLASIFSVLSAIYASQAEQEYLKIEKDLPLIDSLIRVLQNTEHCQKKPEDSAESRTGETKKSDLTQDDFHLKILKDISCEFLSIIFQVLTKETVAQGLKEGQLSKQKCSCAFQNLLPFYSPVVEDFLRILREVDETLADDLEEAFPSSKVHT
;
A
#
# COMPACT_ATOMS: atom_id res chain seq x y z
N SER A 1 -3.74 -27.34 8.57
CA SER A 1 -3.32 -27.04 9.95
C SER A 1 -4.46 -27.37 10.90
N VAL A 2 -4.22 -28.00 12.05
CA VAL A 2 -5.27 -28.39 13.02
C VAL A 2 -6.10 -27.16 13.45
N TRP A 3 -5.48 -26.00 13.61
CA TRP A 3 -6.19 -24.76 13.99
C TRP A 3 -7.19 -24.31 12.93
N VAL A 4 -6.81 -24.33 11.66
CA VAL A 4 -7.70 -23.95 10.54
C VAL A 4 -8.90 -24.90 10.47
N GLU A 5 -8.69 -26.21 10.64
CA GLU A 5 -9.78 -27.20 10.68
C GLU A 5 -10.75 -26.91 11.83
N ARG A 6 -10.24 -26.65 13.03
CA ARG A 6 -11.07 -26.31 14.19
C ARG A 6 -11.85 -25.02 14.00
N ILE A 7 -11.27 -24.03 13.33
CA ILE A 7 -11.96 -22.77 13.03
C ILE A 7 -13.12 -22.99 12.06
N ARG A 8 -12.92 -23.77 11.00
CA ARG A 8 -14.01 -24.14 10.09
C ARG A 8 -15.14 -24.91 10.78
N GLU A 9 -14.81 -25.76 11.75
CA GLU A 9 -15.80 -26.50 12.53
C GLU A 9 -16.67 -25.59 13.43
N HIS A 10 -16.25 -24.34 13.69
CA HIS A 10 -16.94 -23.41 14.59
C HIS A 10 -17.16 -22.04 13.93
N PRO A 11 -18.19 -21.89 13.06
CA PRO A 11 -18.45 -20.67 12.31
C PRO A 11 -18.58 -19.39 13.16
N ALA A 12 -19.08 -19.50 14.39
CA ALA A 12 -19.22 -18.37 15.33
C ALA A 12 -17.88 -17.69 15.69
N ILE A 13 -16.74 -18.33 15.40
CA ILE A 13 -15.41 -17.72 15.56
C ILE A 13 -15.26 -16.52 14.63
N TYR A 14 -15.78 -16.58 13.40
CA TYR A 14 -15.76 -15.45 12.47
C TYR A 14 -16.46 -14.24 13.08
N ASP A 15 -17.71 -14.41 13.53
CA ASP A 15 -18.49 -13.32 14.11
C ASP A 15 -17.83 -12.74 15.37
N SER A 16 -17.24 -13.61 16.21
CA SER A 16 -16.54 -13.19 17.43
C SER A 16 -15.30 -12.36 17.11
N ILE A 17 -14.49 -12.78 16.13
CA ILE A 17 -13.28 -12.08 15.70
C ILE A 17 -13.65 -10.73 15.08
N CYS A 18 -14.62 -10.71 14.18
CA CYS A 18 -15.11 -9.48 13.56
C CYS A 18 -15.72 -8.51 14.58
N PHE A 19 -16.48 -9.01 15.54
CA PHE A 19 -17.02 -8.21 16.64
C PHE A 19 -15.91 -7.55 17.45
N ILE A 20 -14.87 -8.32 17.82
CA ILE A 20 -13.73 -7.79 18.57
C ILE A 20 -13.01 -6.69 17.77
N MET A 21 -12.68 -6.95 16.50
CA MET A 21 -12.01 -5.96 15.64
C MET A 21 -12.84 -4.68 15.45
N SER A 22 -14.16 -4.79 15.40
CA SER A 22 -15.05 -3.64 15.19
C SER A 22 -15.36 -2.84 16.47
N SER A 23 -15.26 -3.45 17.65
CA SER A 23 -15.87 -2.89 18.87
C SER A 23 -14.93 -2.79 20.07
N SER A 24 -13.80 -3.50 20.07
CA SER A 24 -12.86 -3.48 21.18
C SER A 24 -12.03 -2.21 21.15
N THR A 25 -11.96 -1.49 22.28
CA THR A 25 -11.01 -0.39 22.50
C THR A 25 -9.71 -0.83 23.16
N ASN A 26 -9.53 -2.14 23.38
CA ASN A 26 -8.30 -2.70 23.95
C ASN A 26 -7.31 -2.96 22.81
N VAL A 27 -6.29 -2.11 22.70
CA VAL A 27 -5.26 -2.18 21.65
C VAL A 27 -4.50 -3.50 21.67
N ASP A 28 -4.10 -4.02 22.83
CA ASP A 28 -3.39 -5.30 22.92
C ASP A 28 -4.25 -6.46 22.39
N LEU A 29 -5.55 -6.46 22.73
CA LEU A 29 -6.49 -7.45 22.22
C LEU A 29 -6.65 -7.34 20.70
N LEU A 30 -6.77 -6.11 20.18
CA LEU A 30 -6.83 -5.87 18.74
C LEU A 30 -5.57 -6.40 18.06
N VAL A 31 -4.38 -6.12 18.57
CA VAL A 31 -3.13 -6.64 17.98
C VAL A 31 -3.13 -8.16 17.97
N LYS A 32 -3.50 -8.80 19.09
CA LYS A 32 -3.52 -10.27 19.16
C LYS A 32 -4.57 -10.92 18.28
N VAL A 33 -5.74 -10.31 18.11
CA VAL A 33 -6.73 -10.79 17.14
C VAL A 33 -6.23 -10.58 15.71
N GLY A 34 -5.63 -9.43 15.41
CA GLY A 34 -4.98 -9.17 14.13
C GLY A 34 -3.93 -10.23 13.79
N GLU A 35 -2.99 -10.51 14.70
CA GLU A 35 -1.94 -11.53 14.50
C GLU A 35 -2.52 -12.93 14.19
N VAL A 36 -3.67 -13.26 14.78
CA VAL A 36 -4.37 -14.51 14.50
C VAL A 36 -4.96 -14.48 13.09
N VAL A 37 -5.67 -13.42 12.70
CA VAL A 37 -6.28 -13.29 11.38
C VAL A 37 -5.23 -13.30 10.28
N ASP A 38 -4.19 -12.49 10.44
CA ASP A 38 -3.03 -12.41 9.57
C ASP A 38 -2.44 -13.79 9.28
N LYS A 39 -2.11 -14.51 10.34
CA LYS A 39 -1.55 -15.85 10.24
C LYS A 39 -2.51 -16.88 9.64
N LEU A 40 -3.81 -16.74 9.86
CA LEU A 40 -4.81 -17.62 9.26
C LEU A 40 -4.92 -17.40 7.75
N PHE A 41 -4.90 -16.15 7.31
CA PHE A 41 -5.00 -15.80 5.90
C PHE A 41 -3.71 -16.17 5.15
N ASP A 42 -2.55 -15.98 5.76
CA ASP A 42 -1.26 -16.43 5.21
C ASP A 42 -1.19 -17.97 5.08
N LEU A 43 -1.77 -18.71 6.05
CA LEU A 43 -1.73 -20.17 6.05
C LEU A 43 -2.77 -20.85 5.15
N ASP A 44 -3.94 -20.24 4.92
CA ASP A 44 -5.05 -20.89 4.23
C ASP A 44 -5.93 -19.90 3.45
N GLU A 45 -5.62 -19.74 2.16
CA GLU A 45 -6.39 -18.93 1.21
C GLU A 45 -7.87 -19.33 1.14
N LYS A 46 -8.21 -20.62 1.29
CA LYS A 46 -9.61 -21.07 1.24
C LYS A 46 -10.40 -20.56 2.43
N LEU A 47 -9.80 -20.56 3.62
CA LEU A 47 -10.41 -19.97 4.81
C LEU A 47 -10.61 -18.47 4.63
N MET A 48 -9.63 -17.75 4.07
CA MET A 48 -9.75 -16.34 3.74
C MET A 48 -10.94 -16.09 2.79
N LEU A 49 -11.07 -16.87 1.71
CA LEU A 49 -12.20 -16.79 0.78
C LEU A 49 -13.55 -17.10 1.44
N GLU A 50 -13.60 -18.09 2.33
CA GLU A 50 -14.80 -18.39 3.13
C GLU A 50 -15.22 -17.17 3.97
N TRP A 51 -14.27 -16.53 4.64
CA TRP A 51 -14.53 -15.36 5.48
C TRP A 51 -14.96 -14.12 4.68
N ILE A 52 -14.35 -13.90 3.51
CA ILE A 52 -14.79 -12.86 2.57
C ILE A 52 -16.25 -13.08 2.17
N ARG A 53 -16.63 -14.32 1.83
CA ARG A 53 -17.97 -14.66 1.36
C ARG A 53 -19.02 -14.64 2.47
N ASN A 54 -18.66 -14.97 3.71
CA ASN A 54 -19.58 -14.95 4.85
C ASN A 54 -20.20 -13.55 5.08
N GLY A 55 -19.43 -12.48 4.85
CA GLY A 55 -19.94 -11.10 4.93
C GLY A 55 -20.74 -10.62 3.71
N ALA A 56 -20.72 -11.38 2.60
CA ALA A 56 -21.44 -11.04 1.37
C ALA A 56 -22.88 -11.59 1.33
N VAL A 57 -23.25 -12.48 2.25
CA VAL A 57 -24.60 -13.07 2.32
C VAL A 57 -25.54 -12.13 3.06
N GLN A 58 -26.15 -11.19 2.33
CA GLN A 58 -27.52 -10.75 2.63
C GLN A 58 -28.38 -10.99 1.38
N PRO A 59 -29.42 -11.85 1.45
CA PRO A 59 -30.46 -11.86 0.44
C PRO A 59 -31.25 -10.55 0.54
N LEU A 60 -31.30 -9.78 -0.55
CA LEU A 60 -32.08 -8.54 -0.68
C LEU A 60 -33.60 -8.71 -0.50
N ASP A 61 -34.11 -9.93 -0.29
CA ASP A 61 -35.54 -10.26 -0.44
C ASP A 61 -36.12 -11.15 0.69
N GLN A 62 -35.77 -10.94 1.97
CA GLN A 62 -36.54 -11.56 3.07
C GLN A 62 -37.13 -10.52 4.03
N PRO A 63 -38.45 -10.60 4.34
CA PRO A 63 -39.06 -9.74 5.34
C PRO A 63 -38.42 -10.02 6.69
N GLN A 64 -37.88 -8.98 7.34
CA GLN A 64 -37.42 -9.04 8.72
C GLN A 64 -38.58 -9.43 9.65
N GLU A 65 -38.57 -10.68 10.11
CA GLU A 65 -39.23 -11.03 11.37
C GLU A 65 -38.27 -10.76 12.52
N GLU A 66 -38.83 -10.24 13.61
CA GLU A 66 -38.23 -9.70 14.84
C GLU A 66 -37.24 -10.65 15.56
N SER A 67 -36.11 -10.96 14.95
CA SER A 67 -34.95 -11.56 15.60
C SER A 67 -33.86 -10.49 15.70
N GLU A 68 -33.25 -10.31 16.88
CA GLU A 68 -32.17 -9.36 17.12
C GLU A 68 -31.19 -9.38 15.94
N GLU A 69 -31.13 -8.29 15.17
CA GLU A 69 -30.24 -8.19 14.00
C GLU A 69 -28.81 -8.32 14.50
N GLN A 70 -28.24 -9.53 14.43
CA GLN A 70 -26.80 -9.68 14.60
C GLN A 70 -26.15 -8.88 13.47
N PRO A 71 -25.24 -7.93 13.79
CA PRO A 71 -24.60 -7.14 12.76
C PRO A 71 -23.91 -8.09 11.77
N ALA A 72 -24.27 -7.97 10.49
CA ALA A 72 -23.64 -8.71 9.42
C ALA A 72 -22.22 -8.16 9.24
N PHE A 73 -21.27 -8.75 9.96
CA PHE A 73 -19.88 -8.33 9.89
C PHE A 73 -19.28 -8.65 8.52
N ARG A 74 -18.58 -7.67 7.97
CA ARG A 74 -17.73 -7.83 6.78
C ARG A 74 -16.29 -7.67 7.19
N ILE A 75 -15.44 -8.58 6.73
CA ILE A 75 -14.04 -8.62 7.16
C ILE A 75 -13.29 -7.32 6.92
N VAL A 76 -13.47 -6.67 5.76
CA VAL A 76 -12.74 -5.44 5.41
C VAL A 76 -13.11 -4.28 6.36
N PRO A 77 -14.39 -3.90 6.56
CA PRO A 77 -14.75 -2.90 7.56
C PRO A 77 -14.22 -3.19 8.97
N CYS A 78 -14.24 -4.45 9.42
CA CYS A 78 -13.71 -4.84 10.73
C CYS A 78 -12.19 -4.58 10.82
N VAL A 79 -11.45 -4.98 9.78
CA VAL A 79 -9.99 -4.74 9.68
C VAL A 79 -9.67 -3.25 9.67
N LEU A 80 -10.43 -2.44 8.92
CA LEU A 80 -10.24 -0.99 8.87
C LEU A 80 -10.50 -0.32 10.21
N GLU A 81 -11.55 -0.75 10.92
CA GLU A 81 -11.87 -0.17 12.24
C GLU A 81 -10.79 -0.50 13.27
N ALA A 82 -10.33 -1.74 13.30
CA ALA A 82 -9.22 -2.13 14.18
C ALA A 82 -7.92 -1.38 13.82
N ALA A 83 -7.61 -1.25 12.52
CA ALA A 83 -6.45 -0.50 12.03
C ALA A 83 -6.47 0.96 12.52
N LYS A 84 -7.63 1.64 12.43
CA LYS A 84 -7.79 3.02 12.93
C LYS A 84 -7.51 3.13 14.43
N GLN A 85 -7.96 2.14 15.21
CA GLN A 85 -7.77 2.14 16.66
C GLN A 85 -6.32 1.86 17.07
N VAL A 86 -5.61 0.95 16.39
CA VAL A 86 -4.22 0.63 16.74
C VAL A 86 -3.22 1.67 16.22
N ARG A 87 -3.54 2.38 15.13
CA ARG A 87 -2.66 3.33 14.42
C ARG A 87 -1.90 4.29 15.34
N SER A 88 -2.56 4.88 16.34
CA SER A 88 -1.94 5.90 17.20
C SER A 88 -1.12 5.35 18.36
N GLU A 89 -1.43 4.14 18.82
CA GLU A 89 -0.87 3.59 20.06
C GLU A 89 0.12 2.45 19.81
N ASN A 90 0.00 1.74 18.68
CA ASN A 90 0.82 0.59 18.37
C ASN A 90 1.12 0.48 16.85
N PRO A 91 2.21 1.12 16.38
CA PRO A 91 2.64 1.06 14.97
C PRO A 91 2.96 -0.35 14.47
N GLU A 92 3.53 -1.21 15.32
CA GLU A 92 3.78 -2.63 14.98
C GLU A 92 2.45 -3.38 14.77
N GLY A 93 1.45 -3.07 15.58
CA GLY A 93 0.09 -3.57 15.43
C GLY A 93 -0.58 -3.12 14.14
N LEU A 94 -0.29 -1.92 13.67
CA LEU A 94 -0.79 -1.44 12.37
C LEU A 94 -0.20 -2.25 11.21
N ASP A 95 1.08 -2.63 11.27
CA ASP A 95 1.73 -3.46 10.23
C ASP A 95 0.96 -4.76 9.99
N VAL A 96 0.52 -5.41 11.08
CA VAL A 96 -0.32 -6.62 11.02
C VAL A 96 -1.61 -6.39 10.22
N TYR A 97 -2.32 -5.29 10.46
CA TYR A 97 -3.56 -4.99 9.74
C TYR A 97 -3.32 -4.57 8.28
N MET A 98 -2.21 -3.90 7.99
CA MET A 98 -1.84 -3.58 6.60
C MET A 98 -1.46 -4.84 5.84
N HIS A 99 -0.78 -5.79 6.48
CA HIS A 99 -0.47 -7.08 5.89
C HIS A 99 -1.73 -7.93 5.66
N ILE A 100 -2.73 -7.91 6.57
CA ILE A 100 -4.04 -8.53 6.31
C ILE A 100 -4.69 -7.95 5.05
N LEU A 101 -4.71 -6.62 4.90
CA LEU A 101 -5.25 -5.98 3.69
C LEU A 101 -4.47 -6.39 2.45
N GLN A 102 -3.14 -6.49 2.53
CA GLN A 102 -2.30 -6.97 1.43
C GLN A 102 -2.58 -8.43 1.09
N LEU A 103 -2.80 -9.32 2.07
CA LEU A 103 -3.17 -10.71 1.81
C LEU A 103 -4.50 -10.78 1.06
N LEU A 104 -5.48 -9.93 1.40
CA LEU A 104 -6.75 -9.84 0.68
C LEU A 104 -6.56 -9.42 -0.78
N THR A 105 -5.56 -8.61 -1.11
CA THR A 105 -5.30 -8.20 -2.50
C THR A 105 -4.66 -9.28 -3.37
N THR A 106 -4.25 -10.41 -2.79
CA THR A 106 -3.67 -11.54 -3.54
C THR A 106 -4.70 -12.39 -4.28
N VAL A 107 -6.00 -12.19 -4.02
CA VAL A 107 -7.11 -12.93 -4.66
C VAL A 107 -8.18 -11.97 -5.17
N ASP A 108 -8.80 -12.30 -6.31
CA ASP A 108 -9.82 -11.46 -6.95
C ASP A 108 -11.01 -11.16 -6.02
N ASP A 109 -11.54 -12.17 -5.32
CA ASP A 109 -12.63 -12.02 -4.37
C ASP A 109 -12.27 -11.04 -3.23
N GLY A 110 -11.00 -10.98 -2.84
CA GLY A 110 -10.52 -10.09 -1.78
C GLY A 110 -10.36 -8.65 -2.24
N ILE A 111 -9.86 -8.43 -3.47
CA ILE A 111 -9.94 -7.11 -4.13
C ILE A 111 -11.38 -6.63 -4.20
N GLN A 112 -12.30 -7.49 -4.66
CA GLN A 112 -13.72 -7.14 -4.74
C GLN A 112 -14.31 -6.83 -3.37
N ALA A 113 -13.91 -7.56 -2.31
CA ALA A 113 -14.35 -7.23 -0.95
C ALA A 113 -13.96 -5.82 -0.49
N ILE A 114 -12.87 -5.27 -1.04
CA ILE A 114 -12.40 -3.90 -0.79
C ILE A 114 -13.15 -2.90 -1.67
N VAL A 115 -13.21 -3.12 -2.99
CA VAL A 115 -13.63 -2.09 -3.96
C VAL A 115 -15.10 -2.17 -4.37
N GLN A 116 -15.79 -3.31 -4.21
CA GLN A 116 -17.16 -3.48 -4.70
C GLN A 116 -18.16 -2.52 -4.04
N CYS A 117 -17.98 -2.23 -2.74
CA CYS A 117 -18.80 -1.29 -2.00
C CYS A 117 -18.12 0.10 -2.02
N PRO A 118 -18.73 1.16 -2.59
CA PRO A 118 -18.10 2.47 -2.70
C PRO A 118 -17.65 3.07 -1.37
N ASP A 119 -18.42 2.88 -0.29
CA ASP A 119 -18.06 3.38 1.04
C ASP A 119 -16.84 2.64 1.60
N THR A 120 -16.78 1.32 1.46
CA THR A 120 -15.64 0.51 1.90
C THR A 120 -14.38 0.82 1.10
N GLY A 121 -14.52 0.95 -0.22
CA GLY A 121 -13.40 1.33 -1.10
C GLY A 121 -12.86 2.71 -0.77
N LYS A 122 -13.75 3.69 -0.56
CA LYS A 122 -13.40 5.05 -0.15
C LYS A 122 -12.74 5.09 1.23
N ASP A 123 -13.27 4.38 2.22
CA ASP A 123 -12.71 4.33 3.57
C ASP A 123 -11.34 3.67 3.59
N THR A 124 -11.17 2.58 2.84
CA THR A 124 -9.87 1.92 2.66
C THR A 124 -8.87 2.89 2.03
N TRP A 125 -9.25 3.51 0.91
CA TRP A 125 -8.39 4.46 0.21
C TRP A 125 -7.99 5.63 1.11
N ASN A 126 -8.94 6.25 1.81
CA ASN A 126 -8.65 7.40 2.67
C ASN A 126 -7.70 7.04 3.81
N LEU A 127 -7.91 5.90 4.48
CA LEU A 127 -7.02 5.46 5.54
C LEU A 127 -5.58 5.28 5.02
N LEU A 128 -5.42 4.53 3.94
CA LEU A 128 -4.11 4.22 3.37
C LEU A 128 -3.42 5.45 2.78
N PHE A 129 -4.19 6.30 2.09
CA PHE A 129 -3.72 7.57 1.57
C PHE A 129 -3.21 8.48 2.68
N ASP A 130 -3.97 8.62 3.77
CA ASP A 130 -3.57 9.47 4.89
C ASP A 130 -2.30 8.94 5.58
N LEU A 131 -2.16 7.62 5.70
CA LEU A 131 -0.94 7.01 6.24
C LEU A 131 0.30 7.40 5.42
N VAL A 132 0.28 7.22 4.09
CA VAL A 132 1.48 7.45 3.27
C VAL A 132 1.73 8.91 2.92
N CYS A 133 0.68 9.72 2.82
CA CYS A 133 0.80 11.12 2.42
C CYS A 133 1.02 12.06 3.60
N HIS A 134 0.57 11.70 4.80
CA HIS A 134 0.55 12.61 5.94
C HIS A 134 1.26 12.09 7.20
N GLU A 135 1.58 10.79 7.30
CA GLU A 135 2.17 10.23 8.53
C GLU A 135 3.49 9.49 8.31
N PHE A 136 3.61 8.66 7.28
CA PHE A 136 4.79 7.83 7.06
C PHE A 136 5.76 8.43 6.07
N CYS A 137 7.05 8.23 6.35
CA CYS A 137 8.17 8.72 5.55
C CYS A 137 7.93 10.15 5.10
N GLN A 138 7.84 11.12 6.01
CA GLN A 138 7.59 12.54 5.70
C GLN A 138 8.85 13.23 5.16
N SER A 139 8.70 14.46 4.65
CA SER A 139 9.79 15.17 3.95
C SER A 139 10.96 15.57 4.84
N ASP A 140 10.71 15.69 6.14
CA ASP A 140 11.68 15.99 7.18
C ASP A 140 12.21 14.75 7.91
N ASP A 141 11.68 13.56 7.58
CA ASP A 141 12.12 12.32 8.20
C ASP A 141 13.52 11.92 7.72
N PRO A 142 14.43 11.53 8.63
CA PRO A 142 15.71 10.98 8.23
C PRO A 142 15.53 9.60 7.56
N PRO A 143 16.43 9.18 6.66
CA PRO A 143 16.30 7.89 5.94
C PRO A 143 16.14 6.65 6.83
N ILE A 144 16.59 6.69 8.08
CA ILE A 144 16.41 5.61 9.06
C ILE A 144 14.93 5.32 9.36
N ILE A 145 14.07 6.35 9.33
CA ILE A 145 12.62 6.19 9.55
C ILE A 145 12.01 5.31 8.45
N LEU A 146 12.49 5.44 7.21
CA LEU A 146 12.05 4.56 6.13
C LEU A 146 12.42 3.09 6.41
N GLN A 147 13.58 2.83 7.01
CA GLN A 147 13.98 1.46 7.35
C GLN A 147 13.06 0.86 8.40
N GLU A 148 12.66 1.63 9.40
CA GLU A 148 11.72 1.19 10.45
C GLU A 148 10.30 0.97 9.92
N GLN A 149 9.91 1.69 8.86
CA GLN A 149 8.55 1.64 8.27
C GLN A 149 8.47 0.82 6.98
N ASN A 150 9.53 0.10 6.59
CA ASN A 150 9.62 -0.47 5.24
C ASN A 150 8.56 -1.55 4.95
N THR A 151 8.24 -2.40 5.92
CA THR A 151 7.24 -3.48 5.78
C THR A 151 5.84 -2.90 5.67
N VAL A 152 5.46 -2.00 6.60
CA VAL A 152 4.14 -1.38 6.60
C VAL A 152 3.91 -0.53 5.34
N LEU A 153 4.92 0.21 4.87
CA LEU A 153 4.83 0.97 3.62
C LEU A 153 4.69 0.03 2.41
N ALA A 154 5.39 -1.11 2.40
CA ALA A 154 5.28 -2.07 1.32
C ALA A 154 3.86 -2.65 1.24
N SER A 155 3.29 -3.03 2.38
CA SER A 155 1.91 -3.50 2.50
C SER A 155 0.92 -2.43 2.01
N ILE A 156 1.05 -1.18 2.50
CA ILE A 156 0.13 -0.09 2.12
C ILE A 156 0.20 0.21 0.62
N PHE A 157 1.40 0.37 0.05
CA PHE A 157 1.52 0.65 -1.38
C PHE A 157 1.06 -0.52 -2.25
N SER A 158 1.27 -1.77 -1.81
CA SER A 158 0.73 -2.93 -2.51
C SER A 158 -0.80 -2.89 -2.58
N VAL A 159 -1.46 -2.56 -1.46
CA VAL A 159 -2.93 -2.44 -1.43
C VAL A 159 -3.42 -1.27 -2.26
N LEU A 160 -2.82 -0.09 -2.11
CA LEU A 160 -3.17 1.10 -2.90
C LEU A 160 -3.00 0.84 -4.40
N SER A 161 -1.90 0.20 -4.81
CA SER A 161 -1.63 -0.17 -6.20
C SER A 161 -2.70 -1.11 -6.74
N ALA A 162 -3.09 -2.13 -5.98
CA ALA A 162 -4.09 -3.09 -6.39
C ALA A 162 -5.50 -2.47 -6.50
N ILE A 163 -5.89 -1.62 -5.52
CA ILE A 163 -7.12 -0.81 -5.61
C ILE A 163 -7.05 0.06 -6.86
N TYR A 164 -5.92 0.71 -7.10
CA TYR A 164 -5.77 1.62 -8.23
C TYR A 164 -5.86 0.92 -9.58
N ALA A 165 -5.31 -0.30 -9.71
CA ALA A 165 -5.36 -1.09 -10.94
C ALA A 165 -6.75 -1.68 -11.22
N SER A 166 -7.56 -1.92 -10.18
CA SER A 166 -8.92 -2.48 -10.31
C SER A 166 -9.96 -1.49 -10.88
N GLN A 167 -9.57 -0.25 -11.16
CA GLN A 167 -10.43 0.91 -11.44
C GLN A 167 -11.12 0.94 -12.82
N ALA A 168 -11.98 -0.04 -13.12
CA ALA A 168 -12.82 0.13 -14.31
C ALA A 168 -13.89 1.24 -14.16
N GLU A 169 -14.39 1.59 -12.95
CA GLU A 169 -15.63 2.40 -12.85
C GLU A 169 -15.82 3.33 -11.62
N GLN A 170 -14.79 3.68 -10.82
CA GLN A 170 -15.04 4.36 -9.52
C GLN A 170 -14.64 5.84 -9.43
N GLU A 171 -15.65 6.72 -9.41
CA GLU A 171 -15.56 8.19 -9.34
C GLU A 171 -14.91 8.78 -8.07
N TYR A 172 -14.73 8.02 -6.98
CA TYR A 172 -14.22 8.58 -5.73
C TYR A 172 -12.69 8.76 -5.70
N LEU A 173 -11.98 8.13 -6.65
CA LEU A 173 -10.54 8.29 -6.86
C LEU A 173 -10.28 9.46 -7.81
N LYS A 174 -10.92 10.62 -7.55
CA LYS A 174 -10.62 11.81 -8.35
C LYS A 174 -9.12 12.10 -8.30
N ILE A 175 -8.60 12.39 -9.47
CA ILE A 175 -7.23 12.81 -9.86
C ILE A 175 -6.56 13.81 -8.89
N GLU A 176 -7.33 14.50 -8.04
CA GLU A 176 -6.82 15.39 -6.98
C GLU A 176 -5.89 14.71 -5.96
N LYS A 177 -5.91 13.37 -5.86
CA LYS A 177 -5.04 12.61 -4.94
C LYS A 177 -3.79 12.00 -5.58
N ASP A 178 -3.63 12.06 -6.90
CA ASP A 178 -2.48 11.43 -7.58
C ASP A 178 -1.17 12.14 -7.23
N LEU A 179 -1.17 13.48 -7.17
CA LEU A 179 0.06 14.26 -6.94
C LEU A 179 0.69 13.96 -5.57
N PRO A 180 -0.02 14.10 -4.41
CA PRO A 180 0.56 13.77 -3.11
C PRO A 180 1.08 12.32 -3.02
N LEU A 181 0.42 11.40 -3.73
CA LEU A 181 0.82 10.01 -3.76
C LEU A 181 2.11 9.80 -4.57
N ILE A 182 2.22 10.45 -5.74
CA ILE A 182 3.46 10.49 -6.53
C ILE A 182 4.61 11.03 -5.69
N ASP A 183 4.39 12.12 -4.97
CA ASP A 183 5.43 12.70 -4.11
C ASP A 183 5.87 11.73 -3.01
N SER A 184 4.93 11.05 -2.37
CA SER A 184 5.23 10.05 -1.34
C SER A 184 6.00 8.86 -1.89
N LEU A 185 5.62 8.34 -3.07
CA LEU A 185 6.35 7.26 -3.76
C LEU A 185 7.77 7.68 -4.15
N ILE A 186 7.94 8.87 -4.75
CA ILE A 186 9.26 9.39 -5.13
C ILE A 186 10.13 9.61 -3.90
N ARG A 187 9.57 10.11 -2.80
CA ARG A 187 10.29 10.32 -1.54
C ARG A 187 10.79 9.01 -0.94
N VAL A 188 9.98 7.95 -1.00
CA VAL A 188 10.42 6.60 -0.64
C VAL A 188 11.58 6.14 -1.52
N LEU A 189 11.48 6.30 -2.85
CA LEU A 189 12.58 5.96 -3.77
C LEU A 189 13.87 6.73 -3.44
N GLN A 190 13.78 8.04 -3.19
CA GLN A 190 14.93 8.85 -2.79
C GLN A 190 15.58 8.34 -1.50
N ASN A 191 14.76 8.05 -0.48
CA ASN A 191 15.24 7.55 0.80
C ASN A 191 15.85 6.14 0.69
N THR A 192 15.30 5.25 -0.16
CA THR A 192 15.93 3.94 -0.41
C THR A 192 17.35 4.07 -0.98
N GLU A 193 17.59 5.03 -1.88
CA GLU A 193 18.94 5.28 -2.41
C GLU A 193 19.89 5.79 -1.32
N HIS A 194 19.41 6.64 -0.41
CA HIS A 194 20.20 7.11 0.72
C HIS A 194 20.55 6.00 1.70
N CYS A 195 19.64 5.07 1.96
CA CYS A 195 19.90 3.90 2.80
C CYS A 195 20.94 2.95 2.19
N GLN A 196 20.96 2.83 0.86
CA GLN A 196 21.92 1.99 0.13
C GLN A 196 23.32 2.63 0.03
N LYS A 197 23.40 3.97 -0.02
CA LYS A 197 24.65 4.73 -0.02
C LYS A 197 25.21 4.84 1.41
N LYS A 198 25.78 3.76 1.95
CA LYS A 198 26.53 3.86 3.23
C LYS A 198 27.79 4.72 3.06
N PRO A 199 28.19 5.53 4.07
CA PRO A 199 29.49 6.20 4.07
C PRO A 199 30.60 5.15 4.12
N GLU A 200 31.59 5.27 3.25
CA GLU A 200 32.76 4.39 3.16
C GLU A 200 33.64 4.39 4.44
N ASP A 201 33.36 5.24 5.43
CA ASP A 201 34.23 5.47 6.60
C ASP A 201 33.97 4.59 7.83
N SER A 202 33.05 3.61 7.78
CA SER A 202 32.80 2.72 8.94
C SER A 202 33.63 1.43 8.95
N ALA A 203 34.90 1.53 8.53
CA ALA A 203 35.85 0.42 8.55
C ALA A 203 36.50 0.15 9.92
N GLU A 204 36.14 0.86 10.98
CA GLU A 204 36.66 0.60 12.32
C GLU A 204 35.56 0.29 13.33
N SER A 205 35.63 -0.92 13.88
CA SER A 205 34.81 -1.52 14.94
C SER A 205 33.50 -2.17 14.50
N ARG A 206 33.54 -3.49 14.29
CA ARG A 206 32.45 -4.42 14.64
C ARG A 206 32.98 -5.85 14.75
N THR A 207 33.61 -6.15 15.88
CA THR A 207 33.52 -7.48 16.46
C THR A 207 32.10 -7.66 17.01
N GLY A 208 31.32 -8.57 16.41
CA GLY A 208 29.97 -8.90 16.87
C GLY A 208 29.14 -9.55 15.77
N GLU A 209 29.13 -10.88 15.75
CA GLU A 209 28.47 -11.75 14.76
C GLU A 209 26.93 -11.65 14.74
N THR A 210 26.32 -10.80 15.58
CA THR A 210 24.85 -10.64 15.67
C THR A 210 24.28 -9.57 14.74
N LYS A 211 25.08 -8.62 14.22
CA LYS A 211 24.57 -7.51 13.39
C LYS A 211 24.48 -7.80 11.88
N LYS A 212 24.88 -9.00 11.44
CA LYS A 212 24.98 -9.32 10.01
C LYS A 212 23.67 -9.86 9.41
N SER A 213 22.80 -10.48 10.22
CA SER A 213 21.50 -11.01 9.77
C SER A 213 20.49 -9.89 9.53
N ASP A 214 20.35 -8.97 10.48
CA ASP A 214 19.31 -7.93 10.45
C ASP A 214 19.56 -6.97 9.28
N LEU A 215 20.83 -6.61 9.04
CA LEU A 215 21.23 -5.80 7.89
C LEU A 215 20.88 -6.43 6.54
N THR A 216 20.85 -7.77 6.42
CA THR A 216 20.48 -8.44 5.16
C THR A 216 18.99 -8.55 4.97
N GLN A 217 18.22 -8.60 6.07
CA GLN A 217 16.76 -8.63 6.03
C GLN A 217 16.20 -7.23 5.74
N ASP A 218 16.76 -6.18 6.34
CA ASP A 218 16.36 -4.79 6.06
C ASP A 218 16.61 -4.42 4.59
N ASP A 219 17.75 -4.83 4.02
CA ASP A 219 18.05 -4.64 2.60
C ASP A 219 17.04 -5.37 1.70
N PHE A 220 16.54 -6.53 2.13
CA PHE A 220 15.53 -7.29 1.39
C PHE A 220 14.18 -6.58 1.41
N HIS A 221 13.70 -6.12 2.57
CA HIS A 221 12.43 -5.40 2.68
C HIS A 221 12.48 -4.04 1.97
N LEU A 222 13.61 -3.32 2.04
CA LEU A 222 13.80 -2.09 1.26
C LEU A 222 13.73 -2.34 -0.24
N LYS A 223 14.26 -3.47 -0.71
CA LYS A 223 14.15 -3.85 -2.12
C LYS A 223 12.70 -4.12 -2.51
N ILE A 224 11.95 -4.88 -1.70
CA ILE A 224 10.52 -5.11 -1.92
C ILE A 224 9.77 -3.79 -2.00
N LEU A 225 9.98 -2.89 -1.03
CA LEU A 225 9.34 -1.59 -1.00
C LEU A 225 9.66 -0.77 -2.25
N LYS A 226 10.92 -0.76 -2.68
CA LYS A 226 11.35 -0.09 -3.91
C LYS A 226 10.63 -0.66 -5.13
N ASP A 227 10.59 -1.98 -5.27
CA ASP A 227 9.98 -2.66 -6.42
C ASP A 227 8.47 -2.35 -6.49
N ILE A 228 7.75 -2.42 -5.36
CA ILE A 228 6.32 -2.05 -5.25
C ILE A 228 6.12 -0.56 -5.56
N SER A 229 7.00 0.31 -5.05
CA SER A 229 6.89 1.76 -5.29
C SER A 229 7.07 2.09 -6.77
N CYS A 230 8.01 1.43 -7.46
CA CYS A 230 8.21 1.58 -8.90
C CYS A 230 7.00 1.08 -9.69
N GLU A 231 6.47 -0.10 -9.36
CA GLU A 231 5.27 -0.64 -10.00
C GLU A 231 4.10 0.32 -9.86
N PHE A 232 3.82 0.78 -8.64
CA PHE A 232 2.69 1.67 -8.40
C PHE A 232 2.86 3.02 -9.10
N LEU A 233 4.06 3.62 -9.01
CA LEU A 233 4.37 4.86 -9.71
C LEU A 233 4.17 4.72 -11.23
N SER A 234 4.52 3.57 -11.79
CA SER A 234 4.32 3.29 -13.22
C SER A 234 2.83 3.26 -13.59
N ILE A 235 1.98 2.69 -12.73
CA ILE A 235 0.52 2.63 -12.95
C ILE A 235 -0.06 4.04 -12.92
N ILE A 236 0.35 4.87 -11.95
CA ILE A 236 -0.12 6.26 -11.87
C ILE A 236 0.33 7.05 -13.11
N PHE A 237 1.61 6.92 -13.51
CA PHE A 237 2.15 7.63 -14.67
C PHE A 237 1.41 7.30 -15.98
N GLN A 238 0.92 6.07 -16.15
CA GLN A 238 0.16 5.66 -17.34
C GLN A 238 -1.17 6.42 -17.50
N VAL A 239 -1.77 6.87 -16.40
CA VAL A 239 -3.09 7.52 -16.41
C VAL A 239 -3.02 9.04 -16.18
N LEU A 240 -1.82 9.59 -15.96
CA LEU A 240 -1.63 11.02 -15.79
C LEU A 240 -2.09 11.79 -17.03
N THR A 241 -2.88 12.83 -16.79
CA THR A 241 -3.33 13.76 -17.82
C THR A 241 -2.38 14.95 -17.95
N LYS A 242 -2.47 15.66 -19.06
CA LYS A 242 -1.73 16.90 -19.29
C LYS A 242 -2.02 17.93 -18.20
N GLU A 243 -3.27 18.03 -17.77
CA GLU A 243 -3.74 18.93 -16.71
C GLU A 243 -3.09 18.58 -15.37
N THR A 244 -3.06 17.29 -15.01
CA THR A 244 -2.41 16.81 -13.78
C THR A 244 -0.91 17.08 -13.81
N VAL A 245 -0.25 16.84 -14.94
CA VAL A 245 1.19 17.12 -15.10
C VAL A 245 1.49 18.61 -14.94
N ALA A 246 0.71 19.48 -15.60
CA ALA A 246 0.85 20.92 -15.48
C ALA A 246 0.67 21.40 -14.03
N GLN A 247 -0.31 20.85 -13.32
CA GLN A 247 -0.52 21.16 -11.91
C GLN A 247 0.63 20.66 -11.04
N GLY A 248 1.11 19.42 -11.26
CA GLY A 248 2.22 18.85 -10.52
C GLY A 248 3.53 19.61 -10.69
N LEU A 249 3.78 20.18 -11.88
CA LEU A 249 4.92 21.07 -12.11
C LEU A 249 4.78 22.38 -11.32
N LYS A 250 3.59 22.99 -11.37
CA LYS A 250 3.30 24.24 -10.65
C LYS A 250 3.43 24.09 -9.13
N GLU A 251 3.02 22.94 -8.60
CA GLU A 251 3.09 22.64 -7.16
C GLU A 251 4.45 22.05 -6.72
N GLY A 252 5.37 21.80 -7.65
CA GLY A 252 6.70 21.24 -7.36
C GLY A 252 6.71 19.75 -7.01
N GLN A 253 5.58 19.05 -7.23
CA GLN A 253 5.44 17.60 -7.06
C GLN A 253 6.14 16.84 -8.22
N LEU A 254 6.25 17.47 -9.40
CA LEU A 254 6.94 16.93 -10.59
C LEU A 254 8.19 17.74 -10.97
N SER A 255 8.98 18.20 -9.99
CA SER A 255 10.21 18.94 -10.27
C SER A 255 11.25 18.10 -11.02
N LYS A 256 12.25 18.74 -11.65
CA LYS A 256 13.36 18.05 -12.34
C LYS A 256 14.00 16.95 -11.50
N GLN A 257 14.27 17.23 -10.22
CA GLN A 257 14.88 16.26 -9.31
C GLN A 257 13.97 15.05 -9.06
N LYS A 258 12.67 15.28 -8.87
CA LYS A 258 11.69 14.23 -8.61
C LYS A 258 11.48 13.35 -9.84
N CYS A 259 11.30 13.96 -11.02
CA CYS A 259 11.21 13.24 -12.29
C CYS A 259 12.49 12.45 -12.59
N SER A 260 13.68 13.02 -12.32
CA SER A 260 14.95 12.30 -12.50
C SER A 260 15.03 11.06 -11.60
N CYS A 261 14.63 11.18 -10.33
CA CYS A 261 14.60 10.05 -9.41
C CYS A 261 13.60 8.97 -9.87
N ALA A 262 12.40 9.38 -10.31
CA ALA A 262 11.43 8.45 -10.89
C ALA A 262 12.03 7.69 -12.09
N PHE A 263 12.63 8.40 -13.06
CA PHE A 263 13.17 7.78 -14.27
C PHE A 263 14.33 6.84 -13.98
N GLN A 264 15.23 7.22 -13.07
CA GLN A 264 16.35 6.39 -12.62
C GLN A 264 15.88 5.05 -12.04
N ASN A 265 14.72 5.04 -11.37
CA ASN A 265 14.19 3.85 -10.72
C ASN A 265 13.21 3.06 -11.59
N LEU A 266 12.52 3.71 -12.54
CA LEU A 266 11.60 3.08 -13.47
C LEU A 266 12.32 2.43 -14.67
N LEU A 267 13.43 3.01 -15.13
CA LEU A 267 14.18 2.46 -16.26
C LEU A 267 15.12 1.32 -15.82
N PRO A 268 15.32 0.28 -16.65
CA PRO A 268 14.75 0.10 -17.99
C PRO A 268 13.40 -0.67 -18.00
N PHE A 269 12.85 -1.02 -16.83
CA PHE A 269 11.73 -1.97 -16.75
C PHE A 269 10.37 -1.38 -17.17
N TYR A 270 10.19 -0.07 -17.01
CA TYR A 270 8.96 0.66 -17.35
C TYR A 270 9.18 1.71 -18.46
N SER A 271 10.07 1.44 -19.43
CA SER A 271 10.40 2.39 -20.50
C SER A 271 9.18 2.95 -21.25
N PRO A 272 8.18 2.14 -21.67
CA PRO A 272 7.01 2.70 -22.38
C PRO A 272 6.25 3.74 -21.57
N VAL A 273 6.14 3.54 -20.25
CA VAL A 273 5.49 4.48 -19.33
C VAL A 273 6.26 5.79 -19.24
N VAL A 274 7.60 5.70 -19.14
CA VAL A 274 8.48 6.86 -19.08
C VAL A 274 8.43 7.65 -20.40
N GLU A 275 8.38 6.96 -21.54
CA GLU A 275 8.25 7.56 -22.87
C GLU A 275 6.91 8.29 -23.05
N ASP A 276 5.81 7.66 -22.64
CA ASP A 276 4.48 8.27 -22.68
C ASP A 276 4.38 9.50 -21.76
N PHE A 277 4.93 9.41 -20.55
CA PHE A 277 5.00 10.54 -19.63
C PHE A 277 5.87 11.68 -20.22
N LEU A 278 7.02 11.38 -20.82
CA LEU A 278 7.88 12.36 -21.49
C LEU A 278 7.15 13.09 -22.62
N ARG A 279 6.35 12.36 -23.39
CA ARG A 279 5.54 12.94 -24.47
C ARG A 279 4.52 13.94 -23.93
N ILE A 280 3.81 13.60 -22.85
CA ILE A 280 2.88 14.51 -22.18
C ILE A 280 3.64 15.72 -21.60
N LEU A 281 4.76 15.47 -20.93
CA LEU A 281 5.58 16.50 -20.31
C LEU A 281 6.08 17.51 -21.33
N ARG A 282 6.53 17.07 -22.52
CA ARG A 282 6.99 17.96 -23.59
C ARG A 282 5.92 18.95 -24.04
N GLU A 283 4.65 18.57 -23.99
CA GLU A 283 3.56 19.49 -24.32
C GLU A 283 3.27 20.54 -23.24
N VAL A 284 3.80 20.36 -22.02
CA VAL A 284 3.58 21.23 -20.86
C VAL A 284 4.83 22.05 -20.55
N ASP A 285 6.01 21.43 -20.58
CA ASP A 285 7.33 22.03 -20.37
C ASP A 285 8.37 21.30 -21.23
N GLU A 286 8.62 21.84 -22.42
CA GLU A 286 9.58 21.30 -23.40
C GLU A 286 11.01 21.29 -22.84
N THR A 287 11.39 22.33 -22.07
CA THR A 287 12.76 22.45 -21.55
C THR A 287 13.06 21.35 -20.53
N LEU A 288 12.11 21.08 -19.63
CA LEU A 288 12.27 20.01 -18.65
C LEU A 288 12.26 18.62 -19.32
N ALA A 289 11.42 18.41 -20.34
CA ALA A 289 11.38 17.15 -21.07
C ALA A 289 12.71 16.86 -21.78
N ASP A 290 13.30 17.87 -22.45
CA ASP A 290 14.59 17.75 -23.14
C ASP A 290 15.73 17.47 -22.15
N ASP A 291 15.74 18.17 -21.00
CA ASP A 291 16.70 17.95 -19.92
C ASP A 291 16.67 16.49 -19.39
N LEU A 292 15.47 15.92 -19.22
CA LEU A 292 15.30 14.55 -18.75
C LEU A 292 15.69 13.53 -19.83
N GLU A 293 15.38 13.80 -21.09
CA GLU A 293 15.75 12.94 -22.22
C GLU A 293 17.28 12.89 -22.41
N GLU A 294 17.99 14.01 -22.22
CA GLU A 294 19.45 14.04 -22.23
C GLU A 294 20.05 13.22 -21.07
N ALA A 295 19.47 13.32 -19.88
CA ALA A 295 19.93 12.57 -18.71
C ALA A 295 19.64 11.06 -18.80
N PHE A 296 18.56 10.67 -19.47
CA PHE A 296 18.09 9.28 -19.57
C PHE A 296 17.85 8.85 -21.04
N PRO A 297 18.92 8.71 -21.85
CA PRO A 297 18.81 8.40 -23.28
C PRO A 297 18.24 7.01 -23.58
N SER A 298 18.16 6.13 -22.57
CA SER A 298 17.51 4.81 -22.65
C SER A 298 16.00 4.86 -22.89
N SER A 299 15.37 6.03 -22.76
CA SER A 299 13.99 6.30 -23.19
C SER A 299 13.81 6.39 -24.73
N LYS A 300 14.88 6.18 -25.52
CA LYS A 300 14.82 6.22 -27.00
C LYS A 300 14.63 4.85 -27.64
N VAL A 301 14.51 3.77 -26.87
CA VAL A 301 14.63 2.40 -27.39
C VAL A 301 13.26 1.76 -27.58
N HIS A 302 12.55 2.17 -28.64
CA HIS A 302 11.89 1.34 -29.67
C HIS A 302 10.90 2.17 -30.51
N THR A 303 11.31 2.50 -31.75
CA THR A 303 10.41 2.89 -32.84
C THR A 303 10.07 1.67 -33.70
#